data_AF-A0A521ADK1-F1
#
_entry.id   AF-A0A521ADK1-F1
#
_cell.length_a   1.000
_cell.length_b   1.000
_cell.length_c   1.000
_cell.angle_alpha   90.00
_cell.angle_beta   90.00
_cell.angle_gamma   90.00
#
_symmetry.space_group_name_H-M   'P 1'
#
loop_
_entity.id
_entity.type
_entity.pdbx_description
1 polymer ?
#
loop_
_entity_poly.entity_id
_entity_poly.type
_entity_poly.pdbx_seq_one_letter_code
_entity_poly.pdbx_strand_id
1 'polypeptide(L)'
;MFNPHQMSVKQSIKSKQQFDSALALEKSGDPQGALKLYRKSVTTDPSNSHAWNRQMIIYRKNRSKEEEVKLIKTAISEYQSTVQSRQEEWLKEHRQKADSTRELASLLGMLEPSGLPKKYDKILEQWQTRLYLLEYRIKNSRKKKKASK
;
A
#
# COMPACT_ATOMS: atom_id res chain seq x y z
N MET A 1 16.63 -14.92 -16.84
CA MET A 1 15.62 -13.88 -16.64
C MET A 1 15.24 -13.84 -15.18
N PHE A 2 15.54 -12.75 -14.48
CA PHE A 2 15.19 -12.57 -13.07
C PHE A 2 13.68 -12.30 -13.03
N ASN A 3 12.88 -13.15 -12.39
CA ASN A 3 11.43 -13.02 -12.32
C ASN A 3 11.10 -12.12 -11.11
N PRO A 4 10.74 -10.83 -11.29
CA PRO A 4 10.73 -9.85 -10.21
C PRO A 4 9.51 -9.96 -9.27
N HIS A 5 8.65 -10.96 -9.44
CA HIS A 5 7.35 -11.03 -8.77
C HIS A 5 7.19 -12.13 -7.70
N GLN A 6 8.21 -12.98 -7.49
CA GLN A 6 8.29 -13.76 -6.27
C GLN A 6 8.96 -12.95 -5.15
N MET A 7 8.14 -12.29 -4.33
CA MET A 7 8.65 -11.76 -3.07
C MET A 7 8.96 -12.92 -2.13
N SER A 8 10.24 -13.26 -2.08
CA SER A 8 10.76 -14.33 -1.24
C SER A 8 10.52 -14.05 0.24
N VAL A 9 10.37 -15.11 1.04
CA VAL A 9 10.36 -15.03 2.52
C VAL A 9 11.55 -14.22 3.04
N LYS A 10 12.69 -14.26 2.33
CA LYS A 10 13.87 -13.46 2.64
C LYS A 10 13.63 -11.95 2.54
N GLN A 11 12.90 -11.49 1.52
CA GLN A 11 12.56 -10.06 1.35
C GLN A 11 11.60 -9.58 2.43
N SER A 12 10.59 -10.36 2.81
CA SER A 12 9.66 -9.98 3.88
C SER A 12 10.37 -9.90 5.25
N ILE A 13 11.25 -10.87 5.56
CA ILE A 13 12.09 -10.82 6.77
C ILE A 13 12.97 -9.57 6.77
N LYS A 14 13.64 -9.28 5.66
CA LYS A 14 14.51 -8.10 5.53
C LYS A 14 13.72 -6.80 5.67
N SER A 15 12.54 -6.72 5.05
CA SER A 15 11.65 -5.56 5.17
C SER A 15 11.20 -5.36 6.62
N LYS A 16 10.88 -6.44 7.33
CA LYS A 16 10.53 -6.39 8.75
C LYS A 16 11.68 -5.87 9.61
N GLN A 17 12.91 -6.34 9.39
CA GLN A 17 14.09 -5.85 10.10
C GLN A 17 14.35 -4.36 9.85
N GLN A 18 14.18 -3.91 8.62
CA GLN A 18 14.28 -2.49 8.26
C GLN A 18 13.20 -1.66 8.96
N PHE A 19 11.97 -2.19 9.05
CA PHE A 19 10.87 -1.56 9.77
C PHE A 19 11.16 -1.47 11.28
N ASP A 20 11.61 -2.55 11.91
CA ASP A 20 11.92 -2.57 13.34
C ASP A 20 13.04 -1.57 13.68
N SER A 21 14.06 -1.49 12.82
CA SER A 21 15.14 -0.50 12.94
C SER A 21 14.64 0.94 12.77
N ALA A 22 13.71 1.17 11.81
CA ALA A 22 13.08 2.47 11.62
C ALA A 22 12.27 2.89 12.85
N LEU A 23 11.56 1.95 13.47
CA LEU A 23 10.77 2.19 14.67
C LEU A 23 11.66 2.58 15.85
N ALA A 24 12.84 1.96 15.99
CA ALA A 24 13.82 2.32 17.00
C ALA A 24 14.32 3.77 16.83
N LEU A 25 14.68 4.17 15.59
CA LEU A 25 15.08 5.55 15.29
C LEU A 25 13.95 6.56 15.55
N GLU A 26 12.71 6.20 15.22
CA GLU A 26 11.58 7.09 15.47
C GLU A 26 11.36 7.30 16.97
N LYS A 27 11.50 6.24 17.77
CA LYS A 27 11.42 6.29 19.24
C LYS A 27 12.58 7.06 19.88
N SER A 28 13.76 7.03 19.27
CA SER A 28 14.93 7.80 19.73
C SER A 28 14.90 9.27 19.31
N GLY A 29 13.81 9.75 18.69
CA GLY A 29 13.67 11.14 18.29
C GLY A 29 14.31 11.50 16.95
N ASP A 30 14.68 10.51 16.12
CA ASP A 30 15.15 10.72 14.75
C ASP A 30 14.08 10.30 13.71
N PRO A 31 13.03 11.11 13.50
CA PRO A 31 12.01 10.81 12.50
C PRO A 31 12.53 10.87 11.06
N GLN A 32 13.64 11.56 10.78
CA GLN A 32 14.21 11.63 9.42
C GLN A 32 14.99 10.36 9.07
N GLY A 33 15.81 9.86 9.99
CA GLY A 33 16.46 8.55 9.88
C GLY A 33 15.43 7.42 9.81
N ALA A 34 14.40 7.46 10.67
CA ALA A 34 13.28 6.52 10.61
C ALA A 34 12.61 6.52 9.22
N LEU A 35 12.34 7.69 8.65
CA LEU A 35 11.74 7.80 7.32
C LEU A 35 12.59 7.14 6.23
N LYS A 36 13.92 7.28 6.28
CA LYS A 36 14.84 6.60 5.35
C LYS A 36 14.71 5.08 5.45
N LEU A 37 14.63 4.54 6.66
CA LEU A 37 14.51 3.10 6.87
C LEU A 37 13.11 2.57 6.53
N TYR A 38 12.03 3.30 6.84
CA TYR A 38 10.69 2.93 6.40
C TYR A 38 10.57 2.90 4.87
N ARG A 39 11.20 3.85 4.16
CA ARG A 39 11.28 3.82 2.69
C ARG A 39 11.99 2.57 2.18
N LYS A 40 13.14 2.22 2.77
CA LYS A 40 13.85 0.97 2.41
C LYS A 40 12.99 -0.28 2.66
N SER A 41 12.23 -0.28 3.75
CA SER A 41 11.31 -1.36 4.11
C SER A 41 10.26 -1.59 3.03
N VAL A 42 9.58 -0.53 2.58
CA VAL A 42 8.55 -0.63 1.53
C VAL A 42 9.11 -0.88 0.14
N THR A 43 10.35 -0.43 -0.15
CA THR A 43 11.03 -0.81 -1.40
C THR A 43 11.45 -2.30 -1.39
N THR A 44 11.77 -2.84 -0.22
CA THR A 44 12.15 -4.25 -0.08
C THR A 44 10.93 -5.16 -0.12
N ASP A 45 9.83 -4.73 0.48
CA ASP A 45 8.53 -5.42 0.46
C ASP A 45 7.40 -4.36 0.48
N PRO A 46 6.78 -4.06 -0.67
CA PRO A 46 5.71 -3.08 -0.73
C PRO A 46 4.43 -3.51 -0.03
N SER A 47 4.28 -4.81 0.31
CA SER A 47 3.17 -5.33 1.10
C SER A 47 3.32 -5.06 2.61
N ASN A 48 4.46 -4.50 3.05
CA ASN A 48 4.65 -4.05 4.42
C ASN A 48 3.85 -2.76 4.73
N SER A 49 2.55 -2.96 5.00
CA SER A 49 1.61 -1.88 5.29
C SER A 49 1.96 -1.07 6.55
N HIS A 50 2.63 -1.67 7.53
CA HIS A 50 3.09 -0.97 8.73
C HIS A 50 4.11 0.12 8.39
N ALA A 51 5.07 -0.17 7.51
CA ALA A 51 6.07 0.80 7.09
C ALA A 51 5.45 1.97 6.29
N TRP A 52 4.47 1.69 5.42
CA TRP A 52 3.70 2.76 4.76
C TRP A 52 2.92 3.62 5.76
N ASN A 53 2.21 2.99 6.70
CA ASN A 53 1.43 3.70 7.71
C ASN A 53 2.28 4.65 8.56
N ARG A 54 3.47 4.21 8.99
CA ARG A 54 4.39 5.07 9.75
C ARG A 54 4.89 6.25 8.92
N GLN A 55 5.24 6.04 7.64
CA GLN A 55 5.60 7.15 6.75
C GLN A 55 4.47 8.17 6.64
N MET A 56 3.23 7.72 6.44
CA MET A 56 2.09 8.63 6.36
C MET A 56 1.84 9.41 7.66
N ILE A 57 2.12 8.83 8.84
CA ILE A 57 2.04 9.53 10.12
C ILE A 57 3.09 10.64 10.19
N ILE A 58 4.34 10.34 9.82
CA ILE A 58 5.44 11.31 9.82
C ILE A 58 5.18 12.43 8.81
N TYR A 59 4.71 12.09 7.59
CA TYR A 59 4.36 13.07 6.56
C TYR A 59 3.24 14.01 7.02
N ARG A 60 2.19 13.48 7.61
CA ARG A 60 1.09 14.30 8.14
C ARG A 60 1.55 15.33 9.16
N LYS A 61 2.57 15.02 9.96
CA LYS A 61 3.13 15.93 10.97
C LYS A 61 4.10 16.96 10.39
N ASN A 62 4.91 16.56 9.40
CA ASN A 62 6.12 17.29 9.02
C ASN A 62 6.16 17.77 7.55
N ARG A 63 5.12 17.50 6.77
CA ARG A 63 5.06 17.78 5.32
C ARG A 63 3.75 18.45 4.93
N SER A 64 3.72 18.97 3.71
CA SER A 64 2.50 19.53 3.13
C SER A 64 1.46 18.44 2.87
N LYS A 65 0.17 18.84 2.83
CA LYS A 65 -0.93 17.92 2.51
C LYS A 65 -0.76 17.33 1.11
N GLU A 66 -0.21 18.11 0.17
CA GLU A 66 0.11 17.67 -1.19
C GLU A 66 1.17 16.56 -1.21
N GLU A 67 2.22 16.64 -0.38
CA GLU A 67 3.23 15.59 -0.27
C GLU A 67 2.67 14.31 0.37
N GLU A 68 1.80 14.45 1.38
CA GLU A 68 1.10 13.31 1.98
C GLU A 68 0.18 12.63 0.95
N VAL A 69 -0.57 13.39 0.13
CA VAL A 69 -1.38 12.83 -0.96
C VAL A 69 -0.52 12.02 -1.93
N LYS A 70 0.64 12.55 -2.35
CA LYS A 70 1.55 11.84 -3.26
C LYS A 70 2.01 10.50 -2.65
N LEU A 71 2.41 10.51 -1.38
CA LEU A 71 2.82 9.31 -0.66
C LEU A 71 1.70 8.26 -0.61
N ILE A 72 0.46 8.67 -0.30
CA ILE A 72 -0.68 7.74 -0.20
C ILE A 72 -0.97 7.11 -1.57
N LYS A 73 -0.92 7.88 -2.67
CA LYS A 73 -1.10 7.35 -4.01
C LYS A 73 -0.04 6.31 -4.38
N THR A 74 1.23 6.59 -4.08
CA THR A 74 2.31 5.62 -4.28
C THR A 74 2.09 4.36 -3.45
N ALA A 75 1.74 4.50 -2.16
CA ALA A 75 1.49 3.35 -1.29
C ALA A 75 0.37 2.44 -1.83
N ILE A 76 -0.75 3.03 -2.25
CA ILE A 76 -1.87 2.28 -2.85
C ILE A 76 -1.41 1.54 -4.11
N SER A 77 -0.74 2.22 -5.04
CA SER A 77 -0.29 1.64 -6.31
C SER A 77 0.67 0.47 -6.10
N GLU A 78 1.73 0.67 -5.31
CA GLU A 78 2.78 -0.32 -5.07
C GLU A 78 2.24 -1.54 -4.30
N TYR A 79 1.43 -1.30 -3.28
CA TYR A 79 0.80 -2.37 -2.49
C TYR A 79 -0.18 -3.18 -3.35
N GLN A 80 -1.06 -2.51 -4.10
CA GLN A 80 -2.03 -3.17 -4.97
C GLN A 80 -1.35 -4.00 -6.05
N SER A 81 -0.34 -3.43 -6.74
CA SER A 81 0.43 -4.15 -7.75
C SER A 81 1.09 -5.40 -7.15
N THR A 82 1.69 -5.28 -5.97
CA THR A 82 2.33 -6.41 -5.28
C THR A 82 1.34 -7.51 -4.90
N VAL A 83 0.16 -7.14 -4.41
CA VAL A 83 -0.91 -8.11 -4.06
C VAL A 83 -1.46 -8.79 -5.32
N GLN A 84 -1.65 -8.04 -6.41
CA GLN A 84 -2.11 -8.57 -7.69
C GLN A 84 -1.09 -9.54 -8.29
N SER A 85 0.18 -9.17 -8.38
CA SER A 85 1.22 -10.05 -8.92
C SER A 85 1.38 -11.34 -8.11
N ARG A 86 1.31 -11.28 -6.76
CA ARG A 86 1.33 -12.48 -5.93
C ARG A 86 0.12 -13.38 -6.18
N GLN A 87 -1.05 -12.78 -6.40
CA GLN A 87 -2.28 -13.52 -6.72
C GLN A 87 -2.19 -14.21 -8.07
N GLU A 88 -1.72 -13.50 -9.10
CA GLU A 88 -1.54 -14.04 -10.46
C GLU A 88 -0.55 -15.20 -10.46
N GLU A 89 0.54 -15.09 -9.70
CA GLU A 89 1.53 -16.15 -9.59
C GLU A 89 0.98 -17.38 -8.86
N TRP A 90 0.24 -17.20 -7.77
CA TRP A 90 -0.46 -18.30 -7.09
C TRP A 90 -1.45 -19.01 -8.04
N LEU A 91 -2.22 -18.24 -8.80
CA LEU A 91 -3.16 -18.80 -9.79
C LEU A 91 -2.44 -19.57 -10.89
N LYS A 92 -1.27 -19.10 -11.32
CA LYS A 92 -0.45 -19.78 -12.33
C LYS A 92 0.09 -21.12 -11.82
N GLU A 93 0.57 -21.16 -10.58
CA GLU A 93 1.04 -22.39 -9.93
C GLU A 93 -0.09 -23.39 -9.63
N HIS A 94 -1.30 -22.88 -9.35
CA HIS A 94 -2.45 -23.68 -8.91
C HIS A 94 -3.59 -23.75 -9.95
N ARG A 95 -3.26 -23.55 -11.23
CA ARG A 95 -4.21 -23.32 -12.33
C ARG A 95 -5.37 -24.31 -12.38
N GLN A 96 -5.08 -25.62 -12.27
CA GLN A 96 -6.12 -26.67 -12.31
C GLN A 96 -7.13 -26.56 -11.16
N LYS A 97 -6.69 -26.19 -9.95
CA LYS A 97 -7.55 -25.99 -8.77
C LYS A 97 -8.34 -24.67 -8.87
N ALA A 98 -7.71 -23.64 -9.41
CA ALA A 98 -8.36 -22.36 -9.67
C ALA A 98 -9.47 -22.49 -10.72
N ASP A 99 -9.20 -23.21 -11.83
CA ASP A 99 -10.15 -23.38 -12.93
C ASP A 99 -11.38 -24.21 -12.49
N SER A 100 -11.17 -25.28 -11.73
CA SER A 100 -12.27 -26.14 -11.24
C SER A 100 -13.18 -25.47 -10.21
N THR A 101 -12.73 -24.40 -9.55
CA THR A 101 -13.51 -23.65 -8.55
C THR A 101 -14.03 -22.30 -9.09
N ARG A 102 -13.64 -21.91 -10.31
CA ARG A 102 -13.95 -20.61 -10.91
C ARG A 102 -15.43 -20.43 -11.21
N GLU A 103 -16.07 -21.42 -11.82
CA GLU A 103 -17.51 -21.36 -12.17
C GLU A 103 -18.37 -21.23 -10.92
N LEU A 104 -18.05 -22.00 -9.87
CA LEU A 104 -18.73 -21.90 -8.58
C LEU A 104 -18.53 -20.52 -7.93
N ALA A 105 -17.30 -19.99 -7.94
CA ALA A 105 -17.01 -18.67 -7.39
C ALA A 105 -17.71 -17.54 -8.17
N SER A 106 -17.86 -17.69 -9.48
CA SER A 106 -18.61 -16.77 -10.35
C SER A 106 -20.09 -16.74 -9.97
N LEU A 107 -20.72 -17.91 -9.85
CA LEU A 107 -22.13 -18.04 -9.44
C LEU A 107 -22.38 -17.46 -8.04
N LEU A 108 -21.42 -17.61 -7.13
CA LEU A 108 -21.49 -17.06 -5.77
C LEU A 108 -21.21 -15.55 -5.71
N GLY A 109 -20.94 -14.87 -6.84
CA GLY A 109 -20.63 -13.44 -6.88
C GLY A 109 -19.32 -13.08 -6.17
N MET A 110 -18.43 -14.05 -5.98
CA MET A 110 -17.14 -13.88 -5.31
C MET A 110 -16.05 -13.34 -6.23
N LEU A 111 -16.33 -13.25 -7.54
CA LEU A 111 -15.43 -12.72 -8.55
C LEU A 111 -15.89 -11.33 -9.01
N GLU A 112 -14.94 -10.43 -9.21
CA GLU A 112 -15.14 -9.18 -9.95
C GLU A 112 -15.40 -9.48 -11.44
N PRO A 113 -15.91 -8.53 -12.24
CA PRO A 113 -16.08 -8.71 -13.70
C PRO A 113 -14.78 -9.07 -14.43
N SER A 114 -13.63 -8.73 -13.84
CA SER A 114 -12.29 -9.13 -14.30
C SER A 114 -11.97 -10.61 -14.05
N GLY A 115 -12.83 -11.35 -13.36
CA GLY A 115 -12.64 -12.75 -12.98
C GLY A 115 -11.72 -12.96 -11.77
N LEU A 116 -11.30 -11.88 -11.09
CA LEU A 116 -10.47 -11.94 -9.89
C LEU A 116 -11.35 -12.02 -8.62
N PRO A 117 -10.91 -12.72 -7.55
CA PRO A 117 -11.63 -12.72 -6.29
C PRO A 117 -11.81 -11.29 -5.75
N LYS A 118 -13.03 -10.96 -5.34
CA LYS A 118 -13.38 -9.69 -4.70
C LYS A 118 -12.70 -9.62 -3.34
N LYS A 119 -11.48 -9.08 -3.29
CA LYS A 119 -10.73 -8.92 -2.04
C LYS A 119 -11.11 -7.62 -1.37
N TYR A 120 -11.78 -7.75 -0.22
CA TYR A 120 -11.89 -6.67 0.74
C TYR A 120 -10.53 -6.51 1.43
N ASP A 121 -9.68 -5.64 0.89
CA ASP A 121 -8.45 -5.22 1.57
C ASP A 121 -8.72 -3.97 2.40
N LYS A 122 -8.90 -4.20 3.71
CA LYS A 122 -9.13 -3.15 4.71
C LYS A 122 -8.03 -2.08 4.69
N ILE A 123 -6.79 -2.42 4.35
CA ILE A 123 -5.68 -1.45 4.29
C ILE A 123 -5.89 -0.50 3.12
N LEU A 124 -6.22 -1.03 1.94
CA LEU A 124 -6.50 -0.21 0.76
C LEU A 124 -7.70 0.71 0.97
N GLU A 125 -8.78 0.22 1.57
CA GLU A 125 -9.94 1.04 1.88
C GLU A 125 -9.59 2.20 2.83
N GLN A 126 -8.81 1.92 3.88
CA GLN A 126 -8.36 2.94 4.83
C GLN A 126 -7.52 4.02 4.13
N TRP A 127 -6.61 3.61 3.24
CA TRP A 127 -5.76 4.55 2.50
C TRP A 127 -6.55 5.35 1.46
N GLN A 128 -7.49 4.73 0.75
CA GLN A 128 -8.39 5.40 -0.19
C GLN A 128 -9.28 6.42 0.53
N THR A 129 -9.85 6.05 1.68
CA THR A 129 -10.64 6.96 2.52
C THR A 129 -9.80 8.15 2.98
N ARG A 130 -8.58 7.89 3.45
CA ARG A 130 -7.64 8.95 3.86
C ARG A 130 -7.31 9.88 2.70
N LEU A 131 -7.04 9.32 1.51
CA LEU A 131 -6.73 10.06 0.29
C LEU A 131 -7.89 10.99 -0.08
N TYR A 132 -9.11 10.44 -0.15
CA TYR A 132 -10.33 11.19 -0.47
C TYR A 132 -10.52 12.39 0.47
N LEU A 133 -10.45 12.16 1.80
CA LEU A 133 -10.62 13.22 2.80
C LEU A 133 -9.56 14.31 2.67
N LEU A 134 -8.31 13.93 2.37
CA LEU A 134 -7.22 14.87 2.24
C LEU A 134 -7.36 15.74 0.97
N GLU A 135 -7.68 15.12 -0.17
CA GLU A 135 -7.95 15.83 -1.43
C GLU A 135 -9.16 16.76 -1.31
N TYR A 136 -10.23 16.31 -0.64
CA TYR A 136 -11.39 17.14 -0.36
C TYR A 136 -11.03 18.40 0.45
N ARG A 137 -10.24 18.25 1.52
CA ARG A 137 -9.75 19.37 2.33
C ARG A 137 -8.87 20.33 1.54
N ILE A 138 -8.00 19.82 0.67
CA ILE A 138 -7.15 20.65 -0.21
C ILE A 138 -8.05 21.45 -1.16
N LYS A 139 -8.99 20.80 -1.84
CA LYS A 139 -9.93 21.45 -2.78
C LYS A 139 -10.73 22.58 -2.11
N ASN A 140 -11.28 22.32 -0.93
CA ASN A 140 -12.07 23.31 -0.20
C ASN A 140 -11.22 24.47 0.33
N SER A 141 -10.00 24.22 0.79
CA SER A 141 -9.10 25.30 1.21
C SER A 141 -8.71 26.22 0.05
N ARG A 142 -8.54 25.67 -1.17
CA ARG A 142 -8.30 26.45 -2.40
C ARG A 142 -9.51 27.29 -2.80
N LYS A 143 -10.73 26.74 -2.72
CA LYS A 143 -11.97 27.49 -2.97
C LYS A 143 -12.10 28.68 -2.02
N LYS A 144 -11.87 28.48 -0.72
CA LYS A 144 -11.94 29.56 0.28
C LYS A 144 -10.95 30.69 -0.01
N LYS A 145 -9.70 30.36 -0.39
CA LYS A 145 -8.68 31.36 -0.78
C LYS A 145 -9.03 32.16 -2.04
N LYS A 146 -9.78 31.57 -2.98
CA LYS A 146 -10.26 32.27 -4.19
C LYS A 146 -11.41 33.22 -3.89
N ALA A 147 -12.29 32.87 -2.96
CA ALA A 147 -13.42 33.70 -2.56
C ALA A 147 -13.04 34.89 -1.67
N SER A 148 -11.83 34.90 -1.11
CA SER A 148 -11.31 35.96 -0.24
C SER A 148 -10.33 36.92 -0.96
N LYS A 149 -10.23 36.84 -2.28
CA LYS A 149 -9.46 37.73 -3.15
C LYS A 149 -10.43 38.45 -4.07
#